data_AF-A0AAV0WE13-F1
#
_entry.id   AF-A0AAV0WE13-F1
#
_cell.length_a   1.000
_cell.length_b   1.000
_cell.length_c   1.000
_cell.angle_alpha   90.00
_cell.angle_beta   90.00
_cell.angle_gamma   90.00
#
_symmetry.space_group_name_H-M   'P 1'
#
loop_
_entity.id
_entity.type
_entity.pdbx_description
1 polymer ?
#
loop_
_entity_poly.entity_id
_entity_poly.type
_entity_poly.pdbx_seq_one_letter_code
_entity_poly.pdbx_strand_id
1 'polypeptide(L)'
;MIAYIKTSIFNEGPIFIFLDLIELFTQNAENIVNQLMKCLHACGFNDNFLRGNWIFFVNDGASVLLGKKNGYLPSHWHCLNHRRELAVNDSVNDITLTNHFKAFLDSLYALYNRFPKNQNELKKECAELDVLFLKSSINWSLGCQLFPRAVQVIWKIYPALCKHLSTASKDDSRDTKTRSKYLGLCKHLESIEFSIDV
;
A
#
# COMPACT_ATOMS: atom_id res chain seq x y z
N MET A 1 12.39 -9.79 7.07
CA MET A 1 11.97 -10.65 5.95
C MET A 1 11.09 -11.76 6.52
N ILE A 2 9.95 -12.04 5.90
CA ILE A 2 9.09 -13.15 6.34
C ILE A 2 9.39 -14.37 5.47
N ALA A 3 9.70 -15.51 6.08
CA ALA A 3 10.02 -16.74 5.36
C ALA A 3 8.90 -17.77 5.48
N TYR A 4 8.49 -18.31 4.33
CA TYR A 4 7.52 -19.40 4.23
C TYR A 4 8.07 -20.49 3.32
N ILE A 5 7.71 -21.74 3.61
CA ILE A 5 7.90 -22.87 2.71
C ILE A 5 6.55 -23.29 2.14
N LYS A 6 6.51 -23.45 0.82
CA LYS A 6 5.42 -24.17 0.16
C LYS A 6 5.91 -25.56 -0.17
N THR A 7 5.28 -26.59 0.40
CA THR A 7 5.68 -27.99 0.20
C THR A 7 4.45 -28.89 0.09
N SER A 8 4.61 -30.06 -0.54
CA SER A 8 3.62 -31.14 -0.47
C SER A 8 4.21 -32.24 0.39
N ILE A 9 3.44 -32.68 1.38
CA ILE A 9 3.82 -33.77 2.28
C ILE A 9 2.81 -34.91 2.06
N PHE A 10 3.30 -36.14 1.95
CA PHE A 10 2.49 -37.37 1.88
C PHE A 10 1.40 -37.39 0.78
N ASN A 11 1.69 -36.84 -0.40
CA ASN A 11 0.75 -36.76 -1.54
C ASN A 11 -0.51 -35.93 -1.28
N GLU A 12 -0.51 -35.08 -0.24
CA GLU A 12 -1.56 -34.09 -0.05
C GLU A 12 -1.30 -32.84 -0.90
N GLY A 13 -2.32 -31.97 -0.99
CA GLY A 13 -2.20 -30.67 -1.64
C GLY A 13 -1.07 -29.83 -1.03
N PRO A 14 -0.52 -28.87 -1.78
CA PRO A 14 0.59 -28.05 -1.30
C PRO A 14 0.15 -27.19 -0.11
N ILE A 15 0.90 -27.28 0.99
CA ILE A 15 0.70 -26.49 2.21
C ILE A 15 1.73 -25.37 2.31
N PHE A 16 1.35 -24.29 3.00
CA PHE A 16 2.26 -23.21 3.37
C PHE A 16 2.62 -23.33 4.86
N ILE A 17 3.91 -23.39 5.14
CA ILE A 17 4.47 -23.46 6.49
C ILE A 17 5.21 -22.16 6.74
N PHE A 18 4.80 -21.42 7.78
CA PHE A 18 5.57 -20.29 8.28
C PHE A 18 6.85 -20.82 8.92
N LEU A 19 7.99 -20.26 8.53
CA LEU A 19 9.26 -20.57 9.17
C LEU A 19 9.59 -19.56 10.26
N ASP A 20 9.79 -18.31 9.86
CA ASP A 20 10.30 -17.28 10.76
C ASP A 20 10.11 -15.86 10.21
N LEU A 21 10.20 -14.89 11.13
CA LEU A 21 10.37 -13.47 10.85
C LEU A 21 11.84 -13.10 11.03
N ILE A 22 12.59 -13.16 9.94
CA ILE A 22 14.04 -12.96 9.92
C ILE A 22 14.37 -11.47 9.94
N GLU A 23 15.08 -11.02 10.97
CA GLU A 23 15.62 -9.66 11.02
C GLU A 23 16.77 -9.48 10.02
N LEU A 24 16.75 -8.36 9.29
CA LEU A 24 17.78 -8.03 8.32
C LEU A 24 18.50 -6.75 8.73
N PHE A 25 19.78 -6.86 9.06
CA PHE A 25 20.62 -5.70 9.40
C PHE A 25 20.96 -4.83 8.17
N THR A 26 20.99 -5.43 6.97
CA THR A 26 21.15 -4.73 5.70
C THR A 26 20.23 -5.32 4.63
N GLN A 27 19.78 -4.48 3.69
CA GLN A 27 18.89 -4.89 2.59
C GLN A 27 19.65 -5.26 1.31
N ASN A 28 20.89 -5.74 1.42
CA ASN A 28 21.64 -6.22 0.25
C ASN A 28 21.35 -7.71 -0.01
N ALA A 29 21.57 -8.15 -1.25
CA ALA A 29 21.21 -9.50 -1.69
C ALA A 29 21.91 -10.57 -0.86
N GLU A 30 23.20 -10.34 -0.57
CA GLU A 30 24.05 -11.29 0.13
C GLU A 30 23.60 -11.52 1.58
N ASN A 31 23.29 -10.46 2.32
CA ASN A 31 22.75 -10.57 3.66
C ASN A 31 21.38 -11.28 3.64
N ILE A 32 20.51 -10.95 2.68
CA ILE A 32 19.20 -11.62 2.56
C ILE A 32 19.38 -13.13 2.35
N VAL A 33 20.23 -13.54 1.41
CA VAL A 33 20.52 -14.96 1.17
C VAL A 33 21.14 -15.62 2.39
N ASN A 34 22.15 -15.01 3.00
CA ASN A 34 22.84 -15.56 4.16
C ASN A 34 21.90 -15.76 5.36
N GLN A 35 21.01 -14.80 5.62
CA GLN A 35 20.03 -14.92 6.71
C GLN A 35 18.95 -15.96 6.40
N LEU A 36 18.51 -16.06 5.14
CA LEU A 36 17.59 -17.12 4.71
C LEU A 36 18.22 -18.51 4.89
N MET A 37 19.46 -18.70 4.46
CA MET A 37 20.18 -19.98 4.60
C MET A 37 20.34 -20.35 6.07
N LYS A 38 20.71 -19.39 6.94
CA LYS A 38 20.78 -19.62 8.39
C LYS A 38 19.44 -20.05 8.97
N CYS A 39 18.34 -19.43 8.56
CA CYS A 39 16.99 -19.82 8.99
C CYS A 39 16.67 -21.25 8.55
N LEU A 40 16.91 -21.60 7.27
CA LEU A 40 16.69 -22.95 6.77
C LEU A 40 17.54 -24.00 7.51
N HIS A 41 18.81 -23.71 7.74
CA HIS A 41 19.70 -24.58 8.51
C HIS A 41 19.22 -24.74 9.96
N ALA A 42 18.77 -23.66 10.61
CA ALA A 42 18.19 -23.71 11.95
C ALA A 42 16.90 -24.54 12.02
N CYS A 43 16.12 -24.58 10.93
CA CYS A 43 14.96 -25.46 10.78
C CYS A 43 15.32 -26.91 10.42
N GLY A 44 16.61 -27.26 10.31
CA GLY A 44 17.09 -28.62 10.06
C GLY A 44 17.27 -28.98 8.57
N PHE A 45 17.07 -28.04 7.65
CA PHE A 45 17.35 -28.26 6.23
C PHE A 45 18.86 -28.21 5.99
N ASN A 46 19.48 -29.34 5.64
CA ASN A 46 20.90 -29.36 5.28
C ASN A 46 21.14 -29.07 3.78
N ASP A 47 22.38 -28.76 3.41
CA ASP A 47 22.74 -28.38 2.04
C ASP A 47 22.45 -29.48 1.00
N ASN A 48 22.61 -30.75 1.37
CA ASN A 48 22.31 -31.87 0.47
C ASN A 48 20.81 -31.97 0.18
N PHE A 49 19.99 -31.79 1.22
CA PHE A 49 18.54 -31.76 1.08
C PHE A 49 18.09 -30.58 0.21
N LEU A 50 18.61 -29.38 0.49
CA LEU A 50 18.28 -28.17 -0.27
C LEU A 50 18.66 -28.32 -1.74
N ARG A 51 19.84 -28.86 -2.04
CA ARG A 51 20.28 -29.08 -3.43
C ARG A 51 19.37 -30.05 -4.20
N GLY A 52 18.81 -31.06 -3.54
CA GLY A 52 17.93 -32.05 -4.17
C GLY A 52 16.46 -31.63 -4.25
N ASN A 53 15.98 -30.78 -3.33
CA ASN A 53 14.55 -30.52 -3.14
C ASN A 53 14.13 -29.06 -3.34
N TRP A 54 15.07 -28.11 -3.39
CA TRP A 54 14.72 -26.70 -3.56
C TRP A 54 14.47 -26.38 -5.03
N ILE A 55 13.18 -26.37 -5.40
CA ILE A 55 12.75 -26.20 -6.78
C ILE A 55 12.80 -24.73 -7.22
N PHE A 56 12.23 -23.81 -6.43
CA PHE A 56 12.16 -22.39 -6.76
C PHE A 56 12.23 -21.50 -5.53
N PHE A 57 12.76 -20.28 -5.72
CA PHE A 57 12.69 -19.20 -4.73
C PHE A 57 11.72 -18.12 -5.20
N VAL A 58 10.67 -17.85 -4.43
CA VAL A 58 9.67 -16.82 -4.78
C VAL A 58 9.95 -15.53 -4.01
N ASN A 59 10.13 -14.42 -4.72
CA ASN A 59 10.33 -13.10 -4.12
C ASN A 59 9.50 -12.03 -4.83
N ASP A 60 9.41 -10.83 -4.25
CA ASP A 60 8.68 -9.68 -4.78
C ASP A 60 9.37 -8.98 -5.97
N GLY A 61 10.42 -9.57 -6.55
CA GLY A 61 11.11 -8.97 -7.69
C GLY A 61 11.91 -7.71 -7.33
N ALA A 62 12.22 -7.47 -6.05
CA ALA A 62 13.12 -6.39 -5.67
C ALA A 62 14.43 -6.46 -6.46
N SER A 63 14.87 -5.34 -7.01
CA SER A 63 16.06 -5.25 -7.89
C SER A 63 17.32 -5.84 -7.26
N VAL A 64 17.43 -5.72 -5.93
CA VAL A 64 18.50 -6.31 -5.13
C VAL A 64 18.57 -7.84 -5.29
N LEU A 65 17.44 -8.52 -5.35
CA LEU A 65 17.35 -9.98 -5.50
C LEU A 65 17.37 -10.43 -6.97
N LEU A 66 17.17 -9.52 -7.91
CA LEU A 66 17.28 -9.77 -9.35
C LEU A 66 18.71 -9.66 -9.88
N GLY A 67 19.55 -8.84 -9.24
CA GLY A 67 20.84 -8.40 -9.79
C GLY A 67 22.05 -9.33 -9.60
N LYS A 68 21.96 -10.39 -8.79
CA LYS A 68 23.13 -11.22 -8.44
C LYS A 68 22.91 -12.69 -8.84
N LYS A 69 23.65 -13.16 -9.86
CA LYS A 69 23.92 -14.59 -10.11
C LYS A 69 24.82 -15.15 -9.00
N ASN A 70 24.36 -15.14 -7.77
CA ASN A 70 25.01 -15.91 -6.72
C ASN A 70 24.40 -17.30 -6.77
N GLY A 71 25.16 -18.30 -7.25
CA GLY A 71 24.72 -19.67 -7.53
C GLY A 71 24.18 -20.49 -6.34
N TYR A 72 23.82 -19.85 -5.24
CA TYR A 72 23.22 -20.45 -4.04
C TYR A 72 21.68 -20.45 -4.07
N LEU A 73 21.06 -19.54 -4.83
CA LEU A 73 19.61 -19.53 -4.99
C LEU A 73 19.21 -20.24 -6.29
N PRO A 74 18.26 -21.19 -6.25
CA PRO A 74 17.72 -21.80 -7.45
C PRO A 74 16.91 -20.78 -8.25
N SER A 75 16.46 -21.18 -9.44
CA SER A 75 15.57 -20.39 -10.29
C SER A 75 14.54 -19.59 -9.48
N HIS A 76 14.48 -18.29 -9.73
CA HIS A 76 13.65 -17.38 -8.96
C HIS A 76 12.35 -17.08 -9.71
N TRP A 77 11.23 -17.07 -8.99
CA TRP A 77 9.94 -16.63 -9.53
C TRP A 77 9.55 -15.33 -8.87
N HIS A 78 9.09 -14.38 -9.70
CA HIS A 78 8.51 -13.17 -9.20
C HIS A 78 7.09 -13.49 -8.66
N CYS A 79 6.82 -13.09 -7.43
CA CYS A 79 5.57 -13.32 -6.71
C CYS A 79 4.37 -12.90 -7.54
N LEU A 80 3.44 -13.82 -7.80
CA LEU A 80 2.23 -13.55 -8.57
C LEU A 80 1.34 -12.50 -7.91
N ASN A 81 1.30 -12.46 -6.58
CA ASN A 81 0.53 -11.44 -5.85
C ASN A 81 1.12 -10.05 -6.09
N HIS A 82 2.45 -9.91 -6.02
CA HIS A 82 3.09 -8.63 -6.29
C HIS A 82 3.00 -8.25 -7.77
N ARG A 83 3.15 -9.19 -8.70
CA ARG A 83 2.89 -8.93 -10.14
C ARG A 83 1.47 -8.47 -10.41
N ARG A 84 0.48 -9.07 -9.75
CA ARG A 84 -0.92 -8.67 -9.87
C ARG A 84 -1.12 -7.26 -9.31
N GLU A 85 -0.55 -6.97 -8.15
CA GLU A 85 -0.56 -5.63 -7.55
C GLU A 85 0.02 -4.59 -8.52
N LEU A 86 1.20 -4.86 -9.09
CA LEU A 86 1.83 -4.00 -10.09
C LEU A 86 0.95 -3.82 -11.34
N ALA A 87 0.43 -4.90 -11.93
CA ALA A 87 -0.40 -4.83 -13.13
C ALA A 87 -1.69 -4.02 -12.92
N VAL A 88 -2.34 -4.17 -11.76
CA VAL A 88 -3.51 -3.38 -11.42
C VAL A 88 -3.11 -1.93 -11.16
N ASN A 89 -1.99 -1.68 -10.49
CA ASN A 89 -1.51 -0.32 -10.24
C ASN A 89 -1.19 0.42 -11.55
N ASP A 90 -0.52 -0.25 -12.50
CA ASP A 90 -0.23 0.31 -13.82
C ASP A 90 -1.53 0.65 -14.57
N SER A 91 -2.48 -0.29 -14.61
CA SER A 91 -3.79 -0.08 -15.24
C SER A 91 -4.57 1.08 -14.61
N VAL A 92 -4.47 1.25 -13.30
CA VAL A 92 -5.14 2.31 -12.54
C VAL A 92 -4.48 3.67 -12.77
N ASN A 93 -3.14 3.70 -12.87
CA ASN A 93 -2.38 4.93 -13.15
C ASN A 93 -2.59 5.43 -14.58
N ASP A 94 -2.96 4.56 -15.52
CA ASP A 94 -3.31 4.95 -16.89
C ASP A 94 -4.68 5.65 -16.99
N ILE A 95 -5.51 5.57 -15.95
CA ILE A 95 -6.83 6.21 -15.91
C ILE A 95 -6.71 7.60 -15.28
N THR A 96 -6.87 8.64 -16.10
CA THR A 96 -6.81 10.05 -15.69
C THR A 96 -7.71 10.36 -14.49
N LEU A 97 -8.94 9.81 -14.46
CA LEU A 97 -9.88 10.02 -13.37
C LEU A 97 -9.34 9.51 -12.02
N THR A 98 -8.71 8.34 -12.01
CA THR A 98 -8.09 7.81 -10.79
C THR A 98 -6.95 8.71 -10.30
N ASN A 99 -6.17 9.27 -11.22
CA ASN A 99 -5.10 10.20 -10.88
C ASN A 99 -5.66 11.49 -10.26
N HIS A 100 -6.77 12.03 -10.80
CA HIS A 100 -7.44 13.19 -10.22
C HIS A 100 -7.99 12.88 -8.82
N PHE A 101 -8.69 11.74 -8.67
CA PHE A 101 -9.22 11.31 -7.37
C PHE A 101 -8.10 11.08 -6.33
N LYS A 102 -6.98 10.48 -6.74
CA LYS A 102 -5.80 10.30 -5.90
C LYS A 102 -5.22 11.64 -5.45
N ALA A 103 -5.01 12.57 -6.38
CA ALA A 103 -4.48 13.90 -6.05
C ALA A 103 -5.40 14.66 -5.07
N PHE A 104 -6.72 14.48 -5.21
CA PHE A 104 -7.69 15.01 -4.26
C PHE A 104 -7.55 14.40 -2.87
N LEU A 105 -7.46 13.06 -2.76
CA LEU A 105 -7.25 12.37 -1.48
C LEU A 105 -5.92 12.77 -0.82
N ASP A 106 -4.84 12.87 -1.59
CA ASP A 106 -3.53 13.32 -1.10
C ASP A 106 -3.61 14.75 -0.55
N SER A 107 -4.40 15.62 -1.21
CA SER A 107 -4.63 16.99 -0.76
C SER A 107 -5.44 17.05 0.54
N LEU A 108 -6.47 16.21 0.69
CA LEU A 108 -7.21 16.07 1.95
C LEU A 108 -6.29 15.54 3.06
N TYR A 109 -5.53 14.47 2.79
CA TYR A 109 -4.60 13.89 3.74
C TYR A 109 -3.58 14.93 4.20
N ALA A 110 -2.98 15.68 3.28
CA ALA A 110 -2.03 16.74 3.60
C ALA A 110 -2.66 17.90 4.39
N LEU A 111 -3.93 18.22 4.15
CA LEU A 111 -4.64 19.25 4.89
C LEU A 111 -4.88 18.83 6.35
N TYR A 112 -5.38 17.61 6.55
CA TYR A 112 -5.79 17.16 7.87
C TYR A 112 -4.64 16.61 8.70
N ASN A 113 -3.64 15.93 8.12
CA ASN A 113 -2.51 15.37 8.87
C ASN A 113 -1.36 16.34 9.16
N ARG A 114 -1.40 17.56 8.60
CA ARG A 114 -0.35 18.56 8.87
C ARG A 114 -0.44 19.20 10.25
N PHE A 115 -1.64 19.28 10.82
CA PHE A 115 -1.85 19.92 12.13
C PHE A 115 -2.89 19.15 12.97
N PRO A 116 -2.63 18.90 14.27
CA PRO A 116 -3.57 18.19 15.14
C PRO A 116 -4.95 18.85 15.26
N LYS A 117 -5.01 20.19 15.11
CA LYS A 117 -6.27 20.94 15.10
C LYS A 117 -7.18 20.50 13.96
N ASN A 118 -6.63 20.33 12.76
CA ASN A 118 -7.38 19.91 11.58
C ASN A 118 -7.84 18.45 11.71
N GLN A 119 -7.04 17.56 12.30
CA GLN A 119 -7.48 16.19 12.61
C GLN A 119 -8.66 16.18 13.59
N ASN A 120 -8.63 17.02 14.62
CA ASN A 120 -9.72 17.12 15.58
C ASN A 120 -10.99 17.71 14.96
N GLU A 121 -10.87 18.66 14.03
CA GLU A 121 -11.99 19.15 13.22
C GLU A 121 -12.56 18.02 12.35
N LEU A 122 -11.70 17.28 11.66
CA LEU A 122 -12.12 16.16 10.82
C LEU A 122 -12.82 15.07 11.62
N LYS A 123 -12.32 14.73 12.81
CA LYS A 123 -12.96 13.73 13.69
C LYS A 123 -14.37 14.12 14.11
N LYS A 124 -14.62 15.42 14.31
CA LYS A 124 -15.94 15.95 14.70
C LYS A 124 -16.92 15.93 13.53
N GLU A 125 -16.45 16.29 12.34
CA GLU A 125 -17.31 16.46 11.16
C GLU A 125 -17.44 15.19 10.30
N CYS A 126 -16.38 14.35 10.25
CA CYS A 126 -16.22 13.23 9.33
C CYS A 126 -15.38 12.07 9.93
N ALA A 127 -15.87 11.40 10.98
CA ALA A 127 -15.15 10.30 11.65
C ALA A 127 -14.75 9.14 10.72
N GLU A 128 -15.51 8.88 9.65
CA GLU A 128 -15.19 7.82 8.68
C GLU A 128 -13.97 8.14 7.80
N LEU A 129 -13.75 9.43 7.51
CA LEU A 129 -12.58 9.88 6.77
C LEU A 129 -11.32 9.81 7.64
N ASP A 130 -11.46 10.09 8.93
CA ASP A 130 -10.39 9.93 9.91
C ASP A 130 -9.95 8.46 10.02
N VAL A 131 -10.89 7.50 10.01
CA VAL A 131 -10.55 6.06 9.95
C VAL A 131 -9.80 5.69 8.67
N LEU A 132 -10.17 6.30 7.53
CA LEU A 132 -9.48 6.09 6.26
C LEU A 132 -8.03 6.60 6.33
N PHE A 133 -7.80 7.78 6.92
CA PHE A 133 -6.45 8.35 7.08
C PHE A 133 -5.63 7.73 8.21
N LEU A 134 -6.23 7.26 9.30
CA LEU A 134 -5.55 6.62 10.42
C LEU A 134 -5.09 5.19 10.10
N LYS A 135 -5.89 4.44 9.33
CA LYS A 135 -5.54 3.08 8.90
C LYS A 135 -4.58 3.05 7.71
N SER A 136 -4.33 4.19 7.08
CA SER A 136 -3.42 4.28 5.95
C SER A 136 -2.49 5.48 6.09
N SER A 137 -1.21 5.23 6.37
CA SER A 137 -0.23 5.90 5.52
C SER A 137 -0.68 5.58 4.11
N ILE A 138 -1.10 6.57 3.31
CA ILE A 138 -1.50 6.38 1.92
C ILE A 138 -0.26 5.94 1.15
N ASN A 139 0.14 4.69 1.36
CA ASN A 139 1.19 4.03 0.64
C ASN A 139 0.48 3.43 -0.56
N TRP A 140 0.30 4.25 -1.59
CA TRP A 140 -0.44 3.93 -2.81
C TRP A 140 0.16 2.74 -3.58
N SER A 141 1.30 2.21 -3.15
CA SER A 141 1.77 0.88 -3.55
C SER A 141 0.70 -0.20 -3.36
N LEU A 142 -0.14 -0.10 -2.31
CA LEU A 142 -1.34 -0.93 -2.06
C LEU A 142 -2.65 -0.33 -2.64
N GLY A 143 -2.55 0.75 -3.42
CA GLY A 143 -3.65 1.68 -3.76
C GLY A 143 -4.85 1.04 -4.45
N CYS A 144 -4.66 -0.09 -5.14
CA CYS A 144 -5.72 -0.72 -5.91
C CYS A 144 -6.78 -1.43 -5.06
N GLN A 145 -6.41 -2.00 -3.90
CA GLN A 145 -7.40 -2.66 -3.03
C GLN A 145 -8.24 -1.65 -2.25
N LEU A 146 -7.68 -0.45 -2.01
CA LEU A 146 -8.31 0.57 -1.19
C LEU A 146 -9.09 1.59 -2.01
N PHE A 147 -8.84 1.72 -3.32
CA PHE A 147 -9.54 2.68 -4.18
C PHE A 147 -11.07 2.54 -4.13
N PRO A 148 -11.68 1.33 -4.29
CA PRO A 148 -13.13 1.19 -4.18
C PRO A 148 -13.67 1.59 -2.79
N ARG A 149 -12.92 1.26 -1.73
CA ARG A 149 -13.27 1.62 -0.35
C ARG A 149 -13.20 3.13 -0.14
N ALA A 150 -12.19 3.79 -0.71
CA ALA A 150 -12.02 5.23 -0.61
C ALA A 150 -13.13 5.98 -1.34
N VAL A 151 -13.51 5.54 -2.54
CA VAL A 151 -14.66 6.07 -3.27
C VAL A 151 -15.94 5.93 -2.43
N GLN A 152 -16.21 4.74 -1.87
CA GLN A 152 -17.39 4.52 -1.03
C GLN A 152 -17.43 5.43 0.21
N VAL A 153 -16.30 5.59 0.90
CA VAL A 153 -16.21 6.47 2.07
C VAL A 153 -16.45 7.93 1.68
N ILE A 154 -15.78 8.42 0.63
CA ILE A 154 -15.96 9.79 0.15
C ILE A 154 -17.40 10.04 -0.29
N TRP A 155 -18.01 9.10 -1.00
CA TRP A 155 -19.41 9.18 -1.41
C TRP A 155 -20.35 9.31 -0.20
N LYS A 156 -20.16 8.46 0.81
CA LYS A 156 -20.98 8.46 2.01
C LYS A 156 -20.87 9.76 2.81
N ILE A 157 -19.69 10.36 2.88
CA ILE A 157 -19.47 11.61 3.61
C ILE A 157 -19.61 12.86 2.73
N TYR A 158 -19.90 12.72 1.44
CA TYR A 158 -19.86 13.79 0.46
C TYR A 158 -20.61 15.06 0.92
N PRO A 159 -21.88 14.98 1.41
CA PRO A 159 -22.61 16.18 1.84
C PRO A 159 -21.96 16.87 3.04
N ALA A 160 -21.48 16.10 4.02
CA ALA A 160 -20.82 16.62 5.22
C ALA A 160 -19.48 17.27 4.87
N LEU A 161 -18.71 16.62 3.99
CA LEU A 161 -17.42 17.13 3.53
C LEU A 161 -17.58 18.42 2.72
N CYS A 162 -18.52 18.50 1.77
CA CYS A 162 -18.79 19.71 1.01
C CYS A 162 -19.21 20.87 1.93
N LYS A 163 -20.11 20.62 2.90
CA LYS A 163 -20.51 21.62 3.89
C LYS A 163 -19.32 22.12 4.69
N HIS A 164 -18.50 21.22 5.23
CA HIS A 164 -17.32 21.57 6.02
C HIS A 164 -16.34 22.42 5.19
N LEU A 165 -15.99 21.99 3.98
CA LEU A 165 -15.04 22.71 3.12
C LEU A 165 -15.58 24.10 2.73
N SER A 166 -16.87 24.20 2.42
CA SER A 166 -17.52 25.47 2.08
C SER A 166 -17.52 26.44 3.27
N THR A 167 -17.90 26.00 4.47
CA THR A 167 -17.88 26.82 5.68
C THR A 167 -16.45 27.25 6.04
N ALA A 168 -15.50 26.31 6.01
CA ALA A 168 -14.09 26.57 6.28
C ALA A 168 -13.45 27.57 5.30
N SER A 169 -13.94 27.61 4.05
CA SER A 169 -13.46 28.58 3.05
C SER A 169 -13.90 30.03 3.33
N LYS A 170 -14.97 30.21 4.10
CA LYS A 170 -15.57 31.51 4.46
C LYS A 170 -15.24 31.96 5.89
N ASP A 171 -14.44 31.19 6.61
CA ASP A 171 -14.08 31.45 8.00
C ASP A 171 -12.99 32.53 8.10
N ASP A 172 -13.40 33.76 8.44
CA ASP A 172 -12.52 34.91 8.54
C ASP A 172 -11.43 34.77 9.61
N SER A 173 -11.56 33.83 10.56
CA SER A 173 -10.53 33.53 11.55
C SER A 173 -9.33 32.78 10.98
N ARG A 174 -9.46 32.18 9.79
CA ARG A 174 -8.39 31.46 9.09
C ARG A 174 -7.64 32.38 8.16
N ASP A 175 -6.35 32.11 7.94
CA ASP A 175 -5.56 32.87 6.98
C ASP A 175 -6.05 32.65 5.53
N THR A 176 -5.80 33.64 4.67
CA THR A 176 -6.24 33.64 3.27
C THR A 176 -5.75 32.42 2.49
N LYS A 177 -4.54 31.90 2.79
CA LYS A 177 -3.97 30.73 2.09
C LYS A 177 -4.71 29.46 2.49
N THR A 178 -5.07 29.32 3.76
CA THR A 178 -5.88 28.20 4.26
C THR A 178 -7.28 28.24 3.68
N ARG A 179 -7.97 29.39 3.70
CA ARG A 179 -9.30 29.56 3.08
C ARG A 179 -9.30 29.17 1.59
N SER A 180 -8.30 29.62 0.84
CA SER A 180 -8.17 29.27 -0.59
C SER A 180 -7.98 27.77 -0.83
N LYS A 181 -7.30 27.04 0.06
CA LYS A 181 -7.18 25.57 -0.04
C LYS A 181 -8.51 24.87 0.16
N TYR A 182 -9.26 25.25 1.20
CA TYR A 182 -10.60 24.72 1.45
C TYR A 182 -11.55 25.01 0.27
N LEU A 183 -11.50 26.22 -0.29
CA LEU A 183 -12.27 26.59 -1.48
C LEU A 183 -11.88 25.74 -2.70
N GLY A 184 -10.58 25.53 -2.94
CA GLY A 184 -10.09 24.71 -4.04
C GLY A 184 -10.58 23.26 -3.95
N LEU A 185 -10.53 22.67 -2.75
CA LEU A 185 -11.04 21.31 -2.51
C LEU A 185 -12.56 21.22 -2.69
N CYS A 186 -13.30 22.24 -2.25
CA CYS A 186 -14.76 22.32 -2.43
C CYS A 186 -15.12 22.35 -3.92
N LYS A 187 -14.48 23.22 -4.69
CA LYS A 187 -14.68 23.31 -6.15
C LYS A 187 -14.30 22.03 -6.89
N HIS A 188 -13.30 21.31 -6.39
CA HIS A 188 -12.89 20.04 -6.98
C HIS A 188 -13.95 18.94 -6.75
N LEU A 189 -14.53 18.86 -5.56
CA LEU A 189 -15.67 17.97 -5.26
C LEU A 189 -16.95 18.31 -6.03
N GLU A 190 -17.16 19.59 -6.32
CA GLU A 190 -18.31 20.09 -7.10
C GLU A 190 -18.04 20.03 -8.62
N SER A 191 -16.84 19.62 -9.03
CA SER A 191 -16.49 19.59 -10.44
C SER A 191 -17.26 18.48 -11.17
N ILE A 192 -17.55 18.76 -12.44
CA ILE A 192 -18.22 17.82 -13.35
C ILE A 192 -17.39 16.53 -13.51
N GLU A 193 -16.06 16.65 -13.49
CA GLU A 193 -15.12 15.52 -13.54
C GLU A 193 -15.27 14.56 -12.35
N PHE A 194 -15.79 15.04 -11.22
CA PHE A 194 -16.10 14.25 -10.04
C PHE A 194 -17.55 13.73 -10.04
N SER A 195 -18.44 14.37 -10.79
CA SER A 195 -19.90 14.16 -10.73
C SER A 195 -20.48 13.33 -11.88
N ILE A 196 -19.77 13.17 -13.01
CA ILE A 196 -20.34 12.55 -14.23
C ILE A 196 -20.32 11.02 -14.25
N ASP A 197 -19.47 10.34 -13.47
CA ASP A 197 -19.29 8.88 -13.59
C ASP A 197 -19.41 8.12 -12.25
N VAL A 198 -20.48 8.38 -11.48
CA VAL A 198 -20.97 7.49 -10.41
C VAL A 198 -22.30 6.88 -10.82
#